data_AF-A0A4S4AUD5-F1
#
_entry.id   AF-A0A4S4AUD5-F1
#
_cell.length_a   1.000
_cell.length_b   1.000
_cell.length_c   1.000
_cell.angle_alpha   90.00
_cell.angle_beta   90.00
_cell.angle_gamma   90.00
#
_symmetry.space_group_name_H-M   'P 1'
#
loop_
_entity.id
_entity.type
_entity.pdbx_description
1 polymer ?
#
loop_
_entity_poly.entity_id
_entity_poly.type
_entity_poly.pdbx_seq_one_letter_code
_entity_poly.pdbx_strand_id
1 'polypeptide(L)'
;MSVPFRSLPLAALLCALLAACATVPGDTPPPPASSPASTPARPVIDWAGISAGLARELEALPGIQLDRQDEGALRLRIPAADGFASGQNTPRAELAARLDRIAAVLRTQPMAAVEVIGHTDSLGSELFNLRLSIERAEAVMEALRGRGVELLRLSADGRGEAEPIADNGTPEGRATNRRVELILRPLY
;
A
#
# COMPACT_ATOMS: atom_id res chain seq x y z
N MET A 1 3.97 -16.43 -62.87
CA MET A 1 5.05 -16.92 -63.74
C MET A 1 6.22 -17.31 -62.87
N SER A 2 6.85 -18.41 -63.25
CA SER A 2 7.81 -19.23 -62.52
C SER A 2 9.06 -18.52 -62.03
N VAL A 3 9.55 -18.95 -60.86
CA VAL A 3 10.99 -19.03 -60.51
C VAL A 3 11.75 -19.76 -61.66
N PRO A 4 13.11 -19.74 -61.84
CA PRO A 4 14.10 -19.63 -60.76
C PRO A 4 15.58 -19.27 -61.16
N PHE A 5 16.53 -19.61 -60.27
CA PHE A 5 17.89 -20.18 -60.52
C PHE A 5 19.12 -19.27 -60.78
N ARG A 6 20.12 -19.47 -59.89
CA ARG A 6 21.58 -19.65 -60.08
C ARG A 6 22.37 -18.55 -60.82
N SER A 7 23.53 -18.11 -60.35
CA SER A 7 24.78 -18.91 -60.31
C SER A 7 25.96 -18.03 -59.85
N LEU A 8 26.88 -18.59 -59.04
CA LEU A 8 28.28 -18.16 -58.94
C LEU A 8 29.08 -18.71 -60.14
N PRO A 9 30.13 -18.02 -60.63
CA PRO A 9 31.53 -18.42 -60.34
C PRO A 9 32.48 -17.21 -60.19
N LEU A 10 33.45 -17.21 -59.28
CA LEU A 10 34.82 -17.77 -59.33
C LEU A 10 35.79 -17.06 -60.30
N ALA A 11 36.95 -16.66 -59.74
CA ALA A 11 38.25 -16.37 -60.39
C ALA A 11 38.37 -15.03 -61.16
N ALA A 12 39.48 -14.30 -61.17
CA ALA A 12 40.78 -14.37 -60.49
C ALA A 12 41.54 -13.05 -60.76
N LEU A 13 42.63 -12.88 -60.00
CA LEU A 13 43.89 -12.23 -60.44
C LEU A 13 43.89 -10.70 -60.63
N LEU A 14 44.74 -10.02 -59.84
CA LEU A 14 46.08 -9.54 -60.26
C LEU A 14 46.43 -8.21 -59.56
N CYS A 15 47.65 -8.14 -59.01
CA CYS A 15 48.59 -7.00 -58.87
C CYS A 15 48.06 -5.56 -58.74
N ALA A 16 48.64 -4.63 -57.98
CA ALA A 16 49.86 -4.56 -57.18
C ALA A 16 49.92 -3.12 -56.60
N LEU A 17 50.81 -2.92 -55.63
CA LEU A 17 51.50 -1.65 -55.33
C LEU A 17 50.62 -0.48 -54.84
N LEU A 18 50.77 -0.12 -53.57
CA LEU A 18 51.62 1.01 -53.18
C LEU A 18 51.58 1.15 -51.65
N ALA A 19 52.77 1.05 -51.06
CA ALA A 19 53.01 1.45 -49.69
C ALA A 19 52.84 2.97 -49.56
N ALA A 20 51.95 3.39 -48.67
CA ALA A 20 51.95 4.74 -48.13
C ALA A 20 51.73 4.64 -46.62
N CYS A 21 52.69 5.15 -45.87
CA CYS A 21 52.73 5.14 -44.42
C CYS A 21 51.54 5.91 -43.83
N ALA A 22 50.75 5.23 -43.00
CA ALA A 22 49.88 5.88 -42.03
C ALA A 22 50.15 5.27 -40.66
N THR A 23 50.88 6.01 -39.84
CA THR A 23 51.08 5.78 -38.41
C THR A 23 49.72 5.69 -37.71
N VAL A 24 49.36 4.50 -37.23
CA VAL A 24 48.21 4.28 -36.35
C VAL A 24 48.62 4.69 -34.92
N PRO A 25 47.91 5.64 -34.28
CA PRO A 25 48.17 6.01 -32.89
C PRO A 25 47.74 4.89 -31.92
N GLY A 26 48.43 4.84 -30.78
CA GLY A 26 48.50 3.70 -29.87
C GLY A 26 47.16 3.12 -29.41
N ASP A 27 47.16 1.80 -29.35
CA ASP A 27 46.11 0.96 -28.76
C ASP A 27 46.25 1.01 -27.22
N THR A 28 45.72 2.08 -26.60
CA THR A 28 45.54 2.10 -25.14
C THR A 28 44.32 1.25 -24.80
N PRO A 29 44.46 0.17 -24.00
CA PRO A 29 43.30 -0.59 -23.56
C PRO A 29 42.34 0.33 -22.79
N PRO A 30 41.01 0.15 -22.95
CA PRO A 30 40.04 0.93 -22.19
C PRO A 30 40.30 0.72 -20.69
N PRO A 31 40.12 1.76 -19.85
CA PRO A 31 40.27 1.61 -18.40
C PRO A 31 39.34 0.49 -17.90
N PRO A 32 39.75 -0.26 -16.86
CA PRO A 32 38.91 -1.31 -16.32
C PRO A 32 37.55 -0.73 -15.93
N ALA A 33 36.47 -1.39 -16.36
CA ALA A 33 35.12 -0.98 -16.02
C ALA A 33 35.04 -0.80 -14.50
N SER A 34 34.82 0.46 -14.08
CA SER A 34 34.56 0.80 -12.69
C SER A 34 33.41 -0.06 -12.19
N SER A 35 33.65 -0.81 -11.11
CA SER A 35 32.68 -1.67 -10.45
C SER A 35 31.33 -0.95 -10.29
N PRO A 36 30.19 -1.65 -10.44
CA PRO A 36 28.90 -1.00 -10.25
C PRO A 36 28.88 -0.42 -8.83
N ALA A 37 28.66 0.90 -8.75
CA ALA A 37 28.40 1.56 -7.49
C ALA A 37 27.29 0.77 -6.78
N SER A 38 27.59 0.24 -5.61
CA SER A 38 26.58 -0.38 -4.76
C SER A 38 25.56 0.71 -4.44
N THR A 39 24.38 0.64 -5.04
CA THR A 39 23.22 1.44 -4.61
C THR A 39 23.13 1.27 -3.09
N PRO A 40 23.14 2.36 -2.29
CA PRO A 40 22.94 2.21 -0.86
C PRO A 40 21.59 1.51 -0.67
N ALA A 41 21.61 0.35 -0.02
CA ALA A 41 20.40 -0.34 0.36
C ALA A 41 19.54 0.67 1.14
N ARG A 42 18.29 0.86 0.72
CA ARG A 42 17.34 1.69 1.48
C ARG A 42 17.39 1.21 2.93
N PRO A 43 17.34 2.12 3.93
CA PRO A 43 17.26 1.69 5.32
C PRO A 43 16.06 0.74 5.45
N VAL A 44 16.35 -0.53 5.78
CA VAL A 44 15.31 -1.52 6.00
C VAL A 44 14.65 -1.14 7.31
N ILE A 45 13.46 -0.53 7.23
CA ILE A 45 12.63 -0.30 8.41
C ILE A 45 12.33 -1.68 9.02
N ASP A 46 12.62 -1.87 10.31
CA ASP A 46 12.24 -3.07 11.05
C ASP A 46 10.73 -3.06 11.34
N TRP A 47 9.94 -3.26 10.30
CA TRP A 47 8.49 -3.29 10.40
C TRP A 47 8.00 -4.46 11.27
N ALA A 48 8.71 -5.58 11.26
CA ALA A 48 8.34 -6.74 12.08
C ALA A 48 8.42 -6.40 13.58
N GLY A 49 9.48 -5.72 14.02
CA GLY A 49 9.61 -5.24 15.40
C GLY A 49 8.58 -4.18 15.75
N ILE A 50 8.38 -3.19 14.86
CA ILE A 50 7.41 -2.10 15.07
C ILE A 50 5.97 -2.63 15.17
N SER A 51 5.55 -3.48 14.23
CA SER A 51 4.20 -4.05 14.21
C SER A 51 3.96 -4.99 15.40
N ALA A 52 4.97 -5.72 15.86
CA ALA A 52 4.85 -6.53 17.08
C ALA A 52 4.63 -5.66 18.33
N GLY A 53 5.32 -4.51 18.44
CA GLY A 53 5.11 -3.54 19.52
C GLY A 53 3.72 -2.92 19.48
N LEU A 54 3.32 -2.41 18.31
CA LEU A 54 1.99 -1.85 18.07
C LEU A 54 0.88 -2.86 18.39
N ALA A 55 1.02 -4.11 17.94
CA ALA A 55 0.03 -5.15 18.19
C ALA A 55 -0.20 -5.36 19.69
N ARG A 56 0.87 -5.44 20.49
CA ARG A 56 0.75 -5.61 21.95
C ARG A 56 0.01 -4.45 22.62
N GLU A 57 0.29 -3.22 22.22
CA GLU A 57 -0.35 -2.03 22.79
C GLU A 57 -1.83 -1.95 22.38
N LEU A 58 -2.15 -2.31 21.14
CA LEU A 58 -3.52 -2.27 20.60
C LEU A 58 -4.39 -3.44 21.08
N GLU A 59 -3.84 -4.65 21.23
CA GLU A 59 -4.52 -5.82 21.78
C GLU A 59 -4.95 -5.60 23.24
N ALA A 60 -4.26 -4.74 23.98
CA ALA A 60 -4.63 -4.37 25.35
C ALA A 60 -5.84 -3.42 25.44
N LEU A 61 -6.31 -2.88 24.31
CA LEU A 61 -7.42 -1.92 24.29
C LEU A 61 -8.78 -2.64 24.25
N PRO A 62 -9.74 -2.26 25.12
CA PRO A 62 -11.05 -2.89 25.13
C PRO A 62 -11.83 -2.59 23.84
N GLY A 63 -12.49 -3.62 23.30
CA GLY A 63 -13.39 -3.48 22.15
C GLY A 63 -12.70 -3.26 20.80
N ILE A 64 -11.40 -3.51 20.69
CA ILE A 64 -10.68 -3.49 19.41
C ILE A 64 -10.40 -4.93 19.01
N GLN A 65 -10.89 -5.34 17.84
CA GLN A 65 -10.50 -6.61 17.24
C GLN A 65 -9.26 -6.36 16.38
N LEU A 66 -8.11 -6.89 16.79
CA LEU A 66 -6.88 -6.81 16.02
C LEU A 66 -6.65 -8.12 15.26
N ASP A 67 -6.30 -7.97 14.00
CA ASP A 67 -5.98 -9.05 13.08
C ASP A 67 -4.62 -8.75 12.44
N ARG A 68 -3.72 -9.74 12.43
CA ARG A 68 -2.42 -9.62 11.76
C ARG A 68 -2.58 -10.14 10.33
N GLN A 69 -2.31 -9.25 9.39
CA GLN A 69 -2.37 -9.53 7.97
C GLN A 69 -1.01 -9.97 7.45
N ASP A 70 -0.99 -10.36 6.17
CA ASP A 70 0.24 -10.70 5.47
C ASP A 70 1.25 -9.53 5.52
N GLU A 71 2.54 -9.86 5.41
CA GLU A 71 3.65 -8.90 5.44
C GLU A 71 3.74 -8.07 6.74
N GLY A 72 3.04 -8.50 7.80
CA GLY A 72 3.07 -7.89 9.12
C GLY A 72 2.15 -6.66 9.26
N ALA A 73 1.27 -6.39 8.30
CA ALA A 73 0.28 -5.33 8.45
C ALA A 73 -0.69 -5.65 9.61
N LEU A 74 -1.16 -4.61 10.31
CA LEU A 74 -2.14 -4.76 11.39
C LEU A 74 -3.48 -4.21 10.93
N ARG A 75 -4.54 -5.01 11.04
CA ARG A 75 -5.91 -4.60 10.74
C ARG A 75 -6.69 -4.53 12.05
N LEU A 76 -7.15 -3.34 12.41
CA LEU A 76 -8.05 -3.12 13.53
C LEU A 76 -9.46 -3.04 12.98
N ARG A 77 -10.39 -3.79 13.55
CA ARG A 77 -11.81 -3.75 13.19
C ARG A 77 -12.60 -3.12 14.33
N ILE A 78 -13.37 -2.09 13.98
CA ILE A 78 -14.25 -1.36 14.90
C ILE A 78 -15.68 -1.46 14.35
N PRO A 79 -16.61 -2.11 15.06
CA PRO A 79 -18.01 -2.15 14.64
C PRO A 79 -18.58 -0.73 14.47
N ALA A 80 -19.40 -0.50 13.45
CA ALA A 80 -19.98 0.82 13.24
C ALA A 80 -20.92 1.24 14.37
N ALA A 81 -21.60 0.28 15.02
CA ALA A 81 -22.50 0.54 16.15
C ALA A 81 -21.79 1.19 17.34
N ASP A 82 -20.53 0.80 17.56
CA ASP A 82 -19.65 1.29 18.62
C ASP A 82 -19.18 2.72 18.40
N GLY A 83 -19.25 3.21 17.15
CA GLY A 83 -18.71 4.51 16.78
C GLY A 83 -19.68 5.48 16.16
N PHE A 84 -20.79 5.01 15.60
CA PHE A 84 -21.72 5.81 14.83
C PHE A 84 -23.16 5.43 15.12
N ALA A 85 -24.05 6.41 15.08
CA ALA A 85 -25.47 6.14 15.01
C ALA A 85 -25.85 5.57 13.62
N SER A 86 -26.98 4.87 13.55
CA SER A 86 -27.48 4.31 12.28
C SER A 86 -27.63 5.41 11.24
N GLY A 87 -27.11 5.20 10.03
CA GLY A 87 -27.12 6.18 8.94
C GLY A 87 -26.27 7.45 9.15
N GLN A 88 -25.61 7.61 10.31
CA GLN A 88 -24.83 8.80 10.63
C GLN A 88 -23.33 8.56 10.45
N ASN A 89 -22.59 9.64 10.21
CA ASN A 89 -21.14 9.70 10.05
C ASN A 89 -20.41 10.42 11.19
N THR A 90 -21.15 10.91 12.20
CA THR A 90 -20.55 11.62 13.35
C THR A 90 -20.03 10.63 14.39
N PRO A 91 -18.73 10.66 14.74
CA PRO A 91 -18.17 9.80 15.77
C PRO A 91 -18.82 10.04 17.14
N ARG A 92 -19.18 8.95 17.83
CA ARG A 92 -19.66 8.96 19.22
C ARG A 92 -18.50 9.09 20.20
N ALA A 93 -18.81 9.49 21.43
CA ALA A 93 -17.84 9.63 22.51
C ALA A 93 -17.02 8.35 22.76
N GLU A 94 -17.64 7.19 22.63
CA GLU A 94 -16.97 5.90 22.82
C GLU A 94 -15.87 5.64 21.77
N LEU A 95 -16.17 5.92 20.49
CA LEU A 95 -15.18 5.88 19.42
C LEU A 95 -14.11 6.95 19.62
N ALA A 96 -14.47 8.17 20.02
CA ALA A 96 -13.49 9.20 20.33
C ALA A 96 -12.46 8.74 21.38
N ALA A 97 -12.93 8.10 22.46
CA ALA A 97 -12.05 7.55 23.51
C ALA A 97 -11.16 6.40 23.01
N ARG A 98 -11.66 5.56 22.09
CA ARG A 98 -10.83 4.54 21.41
C ARG A 98 -9.77 5.19 20.52
N LEU A 99 -10.14 6.19 19.73
CA LEU A 99 -9.23 6.93 18.86
C LEU A 99 -8.17 7.71 19.64
N ASP A 100 -8.47 8.18 20.86
CA ASP A 100 -7.45 8.79 21.75
C ASP A 100 -6.32 7.81 22.05
N ARG A 101 -6.68 6.56 22.38
CA ARG A 101 -5.71 5.50 22.70
C ARG A 101 -4.94 5.06 21.47
N ILE A 102 -5.63 4.84 20.35
CA ILE A 102 -5.00 4.48 19.07
C ILE A 102 -4.02 5.58 18.64
N ALA A 103 -4.43 6.86 18.71
CA ALA A 103 -3.56 7.97 18.34
C ALA A 103 -2.34 8.09 19.26
N ALA A 104 -2.48 7.80 20.56
CA ALA A 104 -1.34 7.79 21.48
C ALA A 104 -0.27 6.78 21.02
N VAL A 105 -0.70 5.58 20.65
CA VAL A 105 0.17 4.52 20.10
C VAL A 105 0.77 4.94 18.75
N LEU A 106 -0.03 5.47 17.82
CA LEU A 106 0.45 5.88 16.49
C LEU A 106 1.47 7.03 16.51
N ARG A 107 1.45 7.86 17.55
CA ARG A 107 2.43 8.94 17.73
C ARG A 107 3.80 8.44 18.18
N THR A 108 3.89 7.26 18.82
CA THR A 108 5.19 6.68 19.18
C THR A 108 5.88 6.01 17.98
N GLN A 109 5.13 5.73 16.91
CA GLN A 109 5.62 5.04 15.71
C GLN A 109 5.38 5.87 14.44
N PRO A 110 6.22 6.88 14.14
CA PRO A 110 6.04 7.77 12.98
C PRO A 110 6.15 7.06 11.62
N MET A 111 6.73 5.87 11.58
CA MET A 111 6.92 5.07 10.35
C MET A 111 5.71 4.21 9.96
N ALA A 112 4.62 4.24 10.74
CA ALA A 112 3.39 3.54 10.40
C ALA A 112 2.43 4.45 9.62
N ALA A 113 2.07 4.04 8.41
CA ALA A 113 0.94 4.54 7.64
C ALA A 113 -0.36 3.96 8.22
N VAL A 114 -1.46 4.70 8.09
CA VAL A 114 -2.79 4.28 8.52
C VAL A 114 -3.78 4.53 7.38
N GLU A 115 -4.35 3.45 6.88
CA GLU A 115 -5.43 3.45 5.91
C GLU A 115 -6.74 3.18 6.66
N VAL A 116 -7.69 4.10 6.58
CA VAL A 116 -9.01 3.98 7.21
C VAL A 116 -10.03 3.56 6.16
N ILE A 117 -10.68 2.43 6.35
CA ILE A 117 -11.65 1.88 5.38
C ILE A 117 -13.03 1.76 6.03
N GLY A 118 -14.03 2.42 5.44
CA GLY A 118 -15.43 2.28 5.84
C GLY A 118 -16.15 1.16 5.09
N HIS A 119 -16.99 0.40 5.79
CA HIS A 119 -17.90 -0.58 5.20
C HIS A 119 -19.33 -0.42 5.75
N THR A 120 -20.31 -0.78 4.94
CA THR A 120 -21.74 -0.85 5.30
C THR A 120 -22.25 -2.29 5.14
N ASP A 121 -23.52 -2.50 5.49
CA ASP A 121 -24.24 -3.68 5.02
C ASP A 121 -24.86 -3.42 3.65
N SER A 122 -25.58 -4.40 3.12
CA SER A 122 -26.24 -4.32 1.81
C SER A 122 -27.64 -3.69 1.84
N LEU A 123 -28.01 -2.97 2.90
CA LEU A 123 -29.32 -2.30 2.96
C LEU A 123 -29.19 -0.88 2.42
N GLY A 124 -30.14 -0.48 1.57
CA GLY A 124 -30.12 0.83 0.91
C GLY A 124 -29.58 0.76 -0.51
N SER A 125 -29.27 1.91 -1.09
CA SER A 125 -28.67 1.97 -2.42
C SER A 125 -27.14 1.92 -2.34
N GLU A 126 -26.51 1.28 -3.31
CA GLU A 126 -25.05 1.18 -3.42
C GLU A 126 -24.35 2.54 -3.31
N LEU A 127 -24.87 3.56 -4.00
CA LEU A 127 -24.31 4.91 -4.01
C LEU A 127 -24.42 5.59 -2.62
N PHE A 128 -25.53 5.36 -1.91
CA PHE A 128 -25.70 5.83 -0.54
C PHE A 128 -24.71 5.14 0.40
N ASN A 129 -24.59 3.82 0.30
CA ASN A 129 -23.68 3.00 1.09
C ASN A 129 -22.22 3.39 0.87
N LEU A 130 -21.82 3.58 -0.38
CA LEU A 130 -20.50 4.06 -0.75
C LEU A 130 -20.21 5.42 -0.11
N ARG A 131 -21.11 6.40 -0.29
CA ARG A 131 -20.95 7.74 0.31
C ARG A 131 -20.84 7.67 1.84
N LEU A 132 -21.75 6.96 2.50
CA LEU A 132 -21.76 6.84 3.96
C LEU A 132 -20.46 6.19 4.48
N SER A 133 -19.94 5.20 3.76
CA SER A 133 -18.69 4.54 4.12
C SER A 133 -17.47 5.48 4.01
N ILE A 134 -17.41 6.29 2.94
CA ILE A 134 -16.36 7.30 2.73
C ILE A 134 -16.42 8.35 3.86
N GLU A 135 -17.60 8.92 4.11
CA GLU A 135 -17.77 9.96 5.13
C GLU A 135 -17.37 9.48 6.54
N ARG A 136 -17.66 8.22 6.87
CA ARG A 136 -17.22 7.62 8.14
C ARG A 136 -15.71 7.42 8.21
N ALA A 137 -15.10 6.98 7.12
CA ALA A 137 -13.64 6.83 7.06
C ALA A 137 -12.94 8.19 7.19
N GLU A 138 -13.43 9.21 6.48
CA GLU A 138 -12.95 10.59 6.58
C GLU A 138 -13.11 11.14 8.00
N ALA A 139 -14.25 10.91 8.65
CA ALA A 139 -14.49 11.35 10.02
C ALA A 139 -13.49 10.72 11.02
N VAL A 140 -13.15 9.44 10.85
CA VAL A 140 -12.15 8.75 11.68
C VAL A 140 -10.74 9.26 11.39
N MET A 141 -10.40 9.41 10.11
CA MET A 141 -9.12 9.97 9.67
C MET A 141 -8.90 11.37 10.26
N GLU A 142 -9.91 12.23 10.16
CA GLU A 142 -9.89 13.59 10.69
C GLU A 142 -9.79 13.60 12.22
N ALA A 143 -10.49 12.67 12.88
CA ALA A 143 -10.37 12.49 14.32
C ALA A 143 -8.95 12.07 14.75
N LEU A 144 -8.26 11.21 14.00
CA LEU A 144 -6.86 10.86 14.24
C LEU A 144 -5.91 12.04 13.96
N ARG A 145 -6.17 12.80 12.89
CA ARG A 145 -5.43 14.02 12.55
C ARG A 145 -5.51 15.06 13.67
N GLY A 146 -6.72 15.30 14.18
CA GLY A 146 -6.95 16.21 15.32
C GLY A 146 -6.26 15.77 16.62
N ARG A 147 -5.85 14.50 16.71
CA ARG A 147 -5.06 13.94 17.83
C ARG A 147 -3.55 13.97 17.57
N GLY A 148 -3.09 14.57 16.48
CA GLY A 148 -1.67 14.77 16.19
C GLY A 148 -1.02 13.64 15.39
N VAL A 149 -1.80 12.79 14.71
CA VAL A 149 -1.24 11.90 13.68
C VAL A 149 -1.08 12.72 12.39
N GLU A 150 0.10 12.67 11.78
CA GLU A 150 0.41 13.50 10.60
C GLU A 150 -0.44 13.09 9.40
N LEU A 151 -0.98 14.08 8.68
CA LEU A 151 -1.88 13.84 7.54
C LEU A 151 -1.22 13.01 6.42
N LEU A 152 0.10 13.16 6.20
CA LEU A 152 0.84 12.39 5.19
C LEU A 152 0.84 10.88 5.45
N ARG A 153 0.51 10.46 6.67
CA ARG A 153 0.45 9.06 7.10
C ARG A 153 -0.96 8.51 7.05
N LEU A 154 -1.95 9.34 6.75
CA LEU A 154 -3.36 9.01 6.86
C LEU A 154 -4.01 8.98 5.47
N SER A 155 -4.79 7.95 5.21
CA SER A 155 -5.72 7.90 4.08
C SER A 155 -7.09 7.42 4.54
N ALA A 156 -8.12 7.82 3.81
CA ALA A 156 -9.49 7.37 4.00
C ALA A 156 -10.04 6.80 2.69
N ASP A 157 -10.72 5.67 2.78
CA ASP A 157 -11.40 5.01 1.67
C ASP A 157 -12.75 4.44 2.15
N GLY A 158 -13.69 4.28 1.23
CA GLY A 158 -15.01 3.71 1.52
C GLY A 158 -15.34 2.61 0.52
N ARG A 159 -15.74 1.45 1.03
CA ARG A 159 -16.08 0.28 0.24
C ARG A 159 -17.58 0.03 0.12
N GLY A 160 -18.40 0.86 0.78
CA GLY A 160 -19.85 0.63 0.85
C GLY A 160 -20.13 -0.79 1.33
N GLU A 161 -20.99 -1.50 0.59
CA GLU A 161 -21.36 -2.89 0.87
C GLU A 161 -20.41 -3.93 0.27
N ALA A 162 -19.36 -3.49 -0.44
CA ALA A 162 -18.36 -4.38 -1.00
C ALA A 162 -17.50 -5.00 0.10
N GLU A 163 -16.90 -6.15 -0.22
CA GLU A 163 -16.06 -6.93 0.70
C GLU A 163 -16.76 -7.28 2.03
N PRO A 164 -17.95 -7.95 1.96
CA PRO A 164 -18.63 -8.42 3.16
C PRO A 164 -17.82 -9.52 3.83
N ILE A 165 -17.77 -9.50 5.16
CA ILE A 165 -17.09 -10.50 5.99
C ILE A 165 -18.07 -11.46 6.66
N ALA A 166 -19.37 -11.20 6.55
CA ALA A 166 -20.45 -12.03 7.04
C ALA A 166 -21.67 -11.97 6.09
N ASP A 167 -22.62 -12.88 6.28
CA ASP A 167 -23.82 -12.98 5.44
C ASP A 167 -24.76 -11.78 5.61
N ASN A 168 -24.97 -11.00 4.55
CA ASN A 168 -25.90 -9.89 4.52
C ASN A 168 -27.38 -10.31 4.63
N GLY A 169 -27.71 -11.59 4.41
CA GLY A 169 -29.04 -12.14 4.62
C GLY A 169 -29.50 -12.07 6.07
N THR A 170 -28.57 -12.09 7.04
CA THR A 170 -28.89 -12.14 8.48
C THR A 170 -28.69 -10.78 9.17
N PRO A 171 -29.53 -10.41 10.16
CA PRO A 171 -29.31 -9.20 10.97
C PRO A 171 -27.92 -9.14 11.61
N GLU A 172 -27.42 -10.28 12.09
CA GLU A 172 -26.13 -10.43 12.76
C GLU A 172 -24.97 -10.24 11.77
N GLY A 173 -25.06 -10.84 10.57
CA GLY A 173 -24.05 -10.66 9.54
C GLY A 173 -24.01 -9.23 9.01
N ARG A 174 -25.17 -8.58 8.83
CA ARG A 174 -25.21 -7.14 8.52
C ARG A 174 -24.56 -6.28 9.60
N ALA A 175 -24.80 -6.58 10.88
CA ALA A 175 -24.15 -5.88 11.98
C ALA A 175 -22.63 -6.02 11.95
N THR A 176 -22.14 -7.20 11.56
CA THR A 176 -20.71 -7.48 11.40
C THR A 176 -20.10 -6.74 10.20
N ASN A 177 -20.85 -6.64 9.09
CA ASN A 177 -20.38 -5.94 7.88
C ASN A 177 -20.28 -4.43 8.07
N ARG A 178 -21.19 -3.83 8.86
CA ARG A 178 -21.13 -2.41 9.24
C ARG A 178 -19.95 -2.17 10.19
N ARG A 179 -18.81 -1.76 9.64
CA ARG A 179 -17.55 -1.58 10.40
C ARG A 179 -16.67 -0.50 9.78
N VAL A 180 -15.71 -0.04 10.56
CA VAL A 180 -14.56 0.72 10.08
C VAL A 180 -13.30 -0.09 10.39
N GLU A 181 -12.42 -0.20 9.41
CA GLU A 181 -11.12 -0.84 9.54
C GLU A 181 -10.01 0.20 9.54
N LEU A 182 -8.99 -0.01 10.38
CA LEU A 182 -7.74 0.74 10.30
C LEU A 182 -6.64 -0.26 9.94
N ILE A 183 -5.97 -0.05 8.81
CA ILE A 183 -4.87 -0.89 8.36
C ILE A 183 -3.57 -0.12 8.55
N LEU A 184 -2.69 -0.66 9.39
CA LEU A 184 -1.37 -0.11 9.66
C LEU A 184 -0.33 -0.84 8.81
N ARG A 185 0.46 -0.07 8.07
CA ARG A 185 1.50 -0.57 7.16
C ARG A 185 2.77 0.27 7.27
N PRO A 186 3.94 -0.24 6.87
CA PRO A 186 5.16 0.57 6.84
C PRO A 186 5.06 1.69 5.78
N LEU A 187 5.61 2.87 6.11
CA LEU A 187 5.87 3.95 5.15
C LEU A 187 7.21 3.68 4.45
N TYR A 188 7.20 3.54 3.12
CA TYR A 188 8.40 3.30 2.30
C TYR A 188 8.85 4.54 1.53
#